data_AF-A0A4Q2XP61-F1
#
_entry.id   AF-A0A4Q2XP61-F1
#
_cell.length_a   1.000
_cell.length_b   1.000
_cell.length_c   1.000
_cell.angle_alpha   90.00
_cell.angle_beta   90.00
_cell.angle_gamma   90.00
#
_symmetry.space_group_name_H-M   'P 1'
#
loop_
_entity.id
_entity.type
_entity.pdbx_description
1 polymer ?
#
loop_
_entity_poly.entity_id
_entity_poly.type
_entity_poly.pdbx_seq_one_letter_code
_entity_poly.pdbx_strand_id
1 'polypeptide(L)'
;MPEITEKDLSATLKPLWLKALTAVQTSNLTYGISLLQAILKDAPDFLEGRKLLRKIEIQHTGGVKKKSGGLFGLQTGGGSKAAGQAKKDPLASLPVIEKELEEDPYNEASNDLLFDTCLKLEMFETAAFALETIRKGHPENAKLLHKLANHYLSRDQPLQASEVYADIVKHHPTDSAAIKGAKDASAKASMQKQKWDENADMRSLMKNAGQTEELEKASRTGLTKEQLEERRDRIVDRYNADSNNLATVKDLAFVYEQLEDWHNAHTFYG
;
A
#
# COMPACT_ATOMS: atom_id res chain seq x y z
N MET A 1 2.11 -10.06 15.26
CA MET A 1 2.25 -11.03 14.15
C MET A 1 2.39 -10.25 12.86
N PRO A 2 3.46 -10.42 12.07
CA PRO A 2 3.64 -9.66 10.83
C PRO A 2 2.60 -10.10 9.79
N GLU A 3 1.93 -9.15 9.16
CA GLU A 3 0.94 -9.44 8.13
C GLU A 3 1.63 -9.87 6.83
N ILE A 4 1.14 -10.96 6.23
CA ILE A 4 1.76 -11.60 5.08
C ILE A 4 1.11 -11.17 3.77
N THR A 5 1.90 -11.18 2.70
CA THR A 5 1.42 -10.90 1.34
C THR A 5 1.11 -12.19 0.59
N GLU A 6 0.48 -12.08 -0.58
CA GLU A 6 0.22 -13.24 -1.47
C GLU A 6 1.49 -14.05 -1.78
N LYS A 7 2.65 -13.38 -1.84
CA LYS A 7 3.94 -14.03 -2.13
C LYS A 7 4.37 -14.98 -1.01
N ASP A 8 4.02 -14.61 0.21
CA ASP A 8 4.41 -15.28 1.45
C ASP A 8 3.45 -16.43 1.82
N LEU A 9 2.35 -16.58 1.09
CA LEU A 9 1.45 -17.72 1.25
C LEU A 9 2.20 -19.05 1.02
N SER A 10 1.88 -20.04 1.85
CA SER A 10 2.44 -21.37 1.75
C SER A 10 2.08 -22.02 0.40
N ALA A 11 2.91 -22.97 -0.04
CA ALA A 11 2.66 -23.72 -1.28
C ALA A 11 1.31 -24.46 -1.27
N THR A 12 0.78 -24.80 -0.08
CA THR A 12 -0.52 -25.43 0.10
C THR A 12 -1.68 -24.45 -0.07
N LEU A 13 -1.51 -23.20 0.38
CA LEU A 13 -2.56 -22.17 0.33
C LEU A 13 -2.64 -21.46 -1.03
N LYS A 14 -1.54 -21.38 -1.78
CA LYS A 14 -1.52 -20.74 -3.12
C LYS A 14 -2.56 -21.32 -4.11
N PRO A 15 -2.69 -22.65 -4.28
CA PRO A 15 -3.75 -23.22 -5.12
C PRO A 15 -5.15 -22.92 -4.61
N LEU A 16 -5.34 -22.84 -3.29
CA LEU A 16 -6.62 -22.54 -2.67
C LEU A 16 -7.02 -21.08 -2.92
N TRP A 17 -6.04 -20.16 -2.83
CA TRP A 17 -6.19 -18.75 -3.15
C TRP A 17 -6.56 -18.53 -4.62
N LEU A 18 -5.87 -19.19 -5.56
CA LEU A 18 -6.22 -19.11 -6.99
C LEU A 18 -7.64 -19.61 -7.26
N LYS A 19 -8.06 -20.72 -6.61
CA LYS A 19 -9.43 -21.21 -6.69
C LYS A 19 -10.45 -20.22 -6.14
N ALA A 20 -10.13 -19.54 -5.02
CA ALA A 20 -10.98 -18.52 -4.46
C ALA A 20 -11.15 -17.35 -5.45
N LEU A 21 -10.06 -16.86 -6.05
CA LEU A 21 -10.11 -15.82 -7.07
C LEU A 21 -10.99 -16.21 -8.27
N THR A 22 -10.84 -17.44 -8.78
CA THR A 22 -11.70 -17.95 -9.87
C THR A 22 -13.17 -18.05 -9.44
N ALA A 23 -13.45 -18.50 -8.22
CA ALA A 23 -14.81 -18.58 -7.69
C ALA A 23 -15.46 -17.19 -7.63
N VAL A 24 -14.73 -16.17 -7.18
CA VAL A 24 -15.20 -14.78 -7.17
C VAL A 24 -15.44 -14.25 -8.59
N GLN A 25 -14.55 -14.53 -9.54
CA GLN A 25 -14.70 -14.12 -10.94
C GLN A 25 -15.90 -14.77 -11.63
N THR A 26 -16.23 -16.00 -11.25
CA THR A 26 -17.39 -16.75 -11.78
C THR A 26 -18.68 -16.45 -11.01
N SER A 27 -18.68 -15.45 -10.12
CA SER A 27 -19.81 -15.07 -9.26
C SER A 27 -20.31 -16.19 -8.35
N ASN A 28 -19.49 -17.21 -8.08
CA ASN A 28 -19.80 -18.23 -7.08
C ASN A 28 -19.36 -17.74 -5.69
N LEU A 29 -20.13 -16.79 -5.16
CA LEU A 29 -19.78 -16.05 -3.95
C LEU A 29 -19.71 -16.96 -2.71
N THR A 30 -20.69 -17.86 -2.52
CA THR A 30 -20.73 -18.76 -1.36
C THR A 30 -19.52 -19.70 -1.33
N TYR A 31 -19.12 -20.24 -2.49
CA TYR A 31 -17.91 -21.05 -2.57
C TYR A 31 -16.66 -20.22 -2.32
N GLY A 32 -16.58 -19.01 -2.88
CA GLY A 32 -15.50 -18.05 -2.60
C GLY A 32 -15.34 -17.75 -1.11
N ILE A 33 -16.45 -17.51 -0.39
CA ILE A 33 -16.48 -17.26 1.06
C ILE A 33 -15.88 -18.46 1.80
N SER A 34 -16.35 -19.68 1.50
CA SER A 34 -15.85 -20.89 2.17
C SER A 34 -14.35 -21.13 1.96
N LEU A 35 -13.84 -20.86 0.75
CA LEU A 35 -12.42 -21.00 0.43
C LEU A 35 -11.58 -19.95 1.16
N LEU A 36 -12.04 -18.70 1.22
CA LEU A 36 -11.32 -17.62 1.89
C LEU A 36 -11.30 -17.79 3.41
N GLN A 37 -12.41 -18.22 4.01
CA GLN A 37 -12.44 -18.56 5.43
C GLN A 37 -11.50 -19.73 5.76
N ALA A 38 -11.39 -20.73 4.88
CA ALA A 38 -10.42 -21.82 5.05
C ALA A 38 -8.97 -21.30 4.99
N ILE A 39 -8.65 -20.38 4.06
CA ILE A 39 -7.33 -19.75 3.98
C ILE A 39 -7.04 -18.96 5.26
N LEU A 40 -7.98 -18.13 5.74
CA LEU A 40 -7.78 -17.31 6.93
C LEU A 40 -7.70 -18.12 8.24
N LYS A 41 -8.21 -19.36 8.24
CA LYS A 41 -8.04 -20.28 9.36
C LYS A 41 -6.58 -20.73 9.51
N ASP A 42 -5.90 -20.98 8.39
CA ASP A 42 -4.51 -21.44 8.36
C ASP A 42 -3.50 -20.29 8.29
N ALA A 43 -3.90 -19.15 7.71
CA ALA A 43 -3.13 -17.91 7.56
C ALA A 43 -3.95 -16.69 8.02
N PRO A 44 -4.15 -16.50 9.33
CA PRO A 44 -4.96 -15.40 9.86
C PRO A 44 -4.38 -14.02 9.58
N ASP A 45 -3.08 -13.94 9.37
CA ASP A 45 -2.28 -12.76 9.01
C ASP A 45 -2.39 -12.33 7.53
N PHE A 46 -3.14 -13.08 6.71
CA PHE A 46 -3.32 -12.76 5.29
C PHE A 46 -4.40 -11.70 5.05
N LEU A 47 -3.99 -10.42 5.11
CA LEU A 47 -4.87 -9.27 4.98
C LEU A 47 -5.60 -9.20 3.63
N GLU A 48 -4.93 -9.48 2.51
CA GLU A 48 -5.54 -9.39 1.18
C GLU A 48 -6.67 -10.41 1.00
N GLY A 49 -6.52 -11.62 1.57
CA GLY A 49 -7.59 -12.61 1.63
C GLY A 49 -8.80 -12.10 2.41
N ARG A 50 -8.57 -11.43 3.54
CA ARG A 50 -9.64 -10.85 4.37
C ARG A 50 -10.34 -9.68 3.67
N LYS A 51 -9.60 -8.81 2.97
CA LYS A 51 -10.18 -7.74 2.14
C LYS A 51 -11.10 -8.32 1.06
N LEU A 52 -10.66 -9.38 0.38
CA LEU A 52 -11.47 -10.06 -0.63
C LEU A 52 -12.70 -10.73 0.00
N LEU A 53 -12.53 -11.41 1.13
CA LEU A 53 -13.61 -12.07 1.88
C LEU A 53 -14.71 -11.05 2.20
N ARG A 54 -14.33 -9.92 2.81
CA ARG A 54 -15.31 -8.89 3.17
C ARG A 54 -16.02 -8.31 1.95
N LYS A 55 -15.30 -8.10 0.84
CA LYS A 55 -15.90 -7.61 -0.41
C LYS A 55 -16.98 -8.57 -0.92
N ILE A 56 -16.73 -9.87 -0.91
CA ILE A 56 -17.70 -10.85 -1.41
C ILE A 56 -18.84 -11.11 -0.42
N GLU A 57 -18.59 -11.03 0.89
CA GLU A 57 -19.64 -11.10 1.90
C GLU A 57 -20.61 -9.91 1.75
N ILE A 58 -20.09 -8.71 1.51
CA ILE A 58 -20.90 -7.51 1.21
C ILE A 58 -21.72 -7.71 -0.06
N GLN A 59 -21.14 -8.29 -1.11
CA GLN A 59 -21.86 -8.60 -2.35
C GLN A 59 -22.95 -9.65 -2.14
N HIS A 60 -22.65 -10.69 -1.35
CA HIS A 60 -23.55 -11.80 -1.06
C HIS A 60 -24.74 -11.36 -0.18
N THR A 61 -24.50 -10.52 0.83
CA THR A 61 -25.52 -10.03 1.76
C THR A 61 -26.34 -8.85 1.22
N GLY A 62 -25.93 -8.27 0.09
CA GLY A 62 -26.61 -7.12 -0.53
C GLY A 62 -26.26 -5.77 0.10
N GLY A 63 -25.17 -5.69 0.85
CA GLY A 63 -24.67 -4.45 1.45
C GLY A 63 -25.23 -4.14 2.83
N VAL A 64 -25.29 -2.84 3.17
CA VAL A 64 -25.76 -2.38 4.49
C VAL A 64 -27.23 -2.77 4.63
N LYS A 65 -27.52 -3.73 5.52
CA LYS A 65 -28.89 -4.04 5.90
C LYS A 65 -29.47 -2.79 6.58
N LYS A 66 -30.45 -2.14 5.94
CA LYS A 66 -31.23 -1.08 6.59
C LYS A 66 -31.72 -1.65 7.91
N LYS A 67 -31.47 -0.97 9.04
CA LYS A 67 -32.04 -1.28 10.36
C LYS A 67 -33.57 -1.25 10.23
N SER A 68 -34.16 -2.33 9.72
CA SER A 68 -35.60 -2.54 9.74
C SER A 68 -35.96 -2.68 11.21
N GLY A 69 -36.92 -1.86 11.66
CA GLY A 69 -37.35 -1.74 13.05
C GLY A 69 -38.04 -2.99 13.59
N GLY A 70 -37.36 -4.13 13.53
CA GLY A 70 -37.75 -5.39 14.12
C GLY A 70 -37.03 -5.57 15.45
N LEU A 71 -37.83 -5.53 16.49
CA LEU A 71 -37.65 -6.05 17.85
C LEU A 71 -36.84 -7.38 17.91
N PHE A 72 -35.54 -7.33 17.62
CA PHE A 72 -34.61 -8.47 17.78
C PHE A 72 -33.26 -8.01 18.37
N GLY A 73 -33.24 -6.86 19.04
CA GLY A 73 -32.08 -6.29 19.72
C GLY A 73 -31.95 -6.66 21.20
N LEU A 74 -32.86 -7.49 21.74
CA LEU A 74 -32.79 -7.95 23.12
C LEU A 74 -31.96 -9.24 23.24
N GLN A 75 -30.68 -9.16 22.84
CA GLN A 75 -29.64 -10.01 23.43
C GLN A 75 -28.85 -9.17 24.45
N THR A 76 -29.60 -8.58 25.38
CA THR A 76 -29.08 -8.11 26.66
C THR A 76 -28.69 -9.32 27.50
N GLY A 77 -27.38 -9.57 27.67
CA GLY A 77 -26.88 -10.31 28.84
C GLY A 77 -25.98 -11.53 28.60
N GLY A 78 -25.73 -11.95 27.36
CA GLY A 78 -24.76 -13.00 27.06
C GLY A 78 -23.80 -12.54 25.99
N GLY A 79 -22.57 -12.18 26.36
CA GLY A 79 -21.53 -11.79 25.39
C GLY A 79 -21.43 -12.83 24.27
N SER A 80 -21.23 -12.38 23.03
CA SER A 80 -21.07 -13.29 21.88
C SER A 80 -20.03 -14.37 22.21
N LYS A 81 -20.24 -15.61 21.73
CA LYS A 81 -19.29 -16.70 21.96
C LYS A 81 -17.88 -16.29 21.53
N ALA A 82 -17.79 -15.49 20.46
CA ALA A 82 -16.57 -14.84 20.00
C ALA A 82 -15.91 -13.96 21.07
N ALA A 83 -16.66 -13.10 21.77
CA ALA A 83 -16.11 -12.20 22.80
C ALA A 83 -15.54 -12.95 24.01
N GLY A 84 -16.17 -14.06 24.41
CA GLY A 84 -15.65 -14.94 25.46
C GLY A 84 -14.37 -15.66 25.04
N GLN A 85 -14.29 -16.09 23.78
CA GLN A 85 -13.14 -16.79 23.23
C GLN A 85 -11.96 -15.84 22.97
N ALA A 86 -12.20 -14.63 22.46
CA ALA A 86 -11.18 -13.61 22.21
C ALA A 86 -10.44 -13.14 23.47
N LYS A 87 -11.00 -13.39 24.66
CA LYS A 87 -10.33 -13.17 25.94
C LYS A 87 -9.38 -14.30 26.32
N LYS A 88 -9.68 -15.53 25.93
CA LYS A 88 -8.93 -16.74 26.30
C LYS A 88 -7.87 -17.08 25.25
N ASP A 89 -8.28 -17.04 23.98
CA ASP A 89 -7.48 -17.37 22.83
C ASP A 89 -7.89 -16.43 21.66
N PRO A 90 -7.19 -15.30 21.51
CA PRO A 90 -7.47 -14.35 20.44
C PRO A 90 -7.35 -14.98 19.04
N LEU A 91 -6.39 -15.87 18.82
CA LEU A 91 -6.18 -16.53 17.52
C LEU A 91 -7.35 -17.45 17.17
N ALA A 92 -7.74 -18.31 18.09
CA ALA A 92 -8.87 -19.22 17.87
C ALA A 92 -10.22 -18.50 17.74
N SER A 93 -10.32 -17.24 18.20
CA SER A 93 -11.54 -16.44 18.07
C SER A 93 -11.74 -15.85 16.67
N LEU A 94 -10.67 -15.66 15.88
CA LEU A 94 -10.77 -15.03 14.56
C LEU A 94 -11.76 -15.77 13.63
N PRO A 95 -11.71 -17.10 13.45
CA PRO A 95 -12.66 -17.79 12.56
C PRO A 95 -14.12 -17.68 13.04
N VAL A 96 -14.34 -17.53 14.36
CA VAL A 96 -15.69 -17.35 14.92
C VAL A 96 -16.20 -15.95 14.60
N ILE A 97 -15.34 -14.93 14.71
CA ILE A 97 -15.66 -13.55 14.34
C ILE A 97 -15.95 -13.43 12.85
N GLU A 98 -15.12 -14.04 11.98
CA GLU A 98 -15.34 -14.02 10.53
C GLU A 98 -16.68 -14.68 10.15
N LYS A 99 -17.06 -15.76 10.85
CA LYS A 99 -18.37 -16.39 10.64
C LYS A 99 -19.55 -15.52 11.07
N GLU A 100 -19.41 -14.71 12.11
CA GLU A 100 -20.44 -13.72 12.48
C GLU A 100 -20.55 -12.61 11.42
N LEU A 101 -19.42 -12.21 10.82
CA LEU A 101 -19.35 -11.16 9.81
C LEU A 101 -19.80 -11.61 8.42
N GLU A 102 -19.79 -12.91 8.12
CA GLU A 102 -20.38 -13.49 6.91
C GLU A 102 -21.87 -13.14 6.76
N GLU A 103 -22.61 -13.15 7.88
CA GLU A 103 -24.05 -12.86 7.92
C GLU A 103 -24.35 -11.35 7.90
N ASP A 104 -23.53 -10.56 8.58
CA ASP A 104 -23.64 -9.10 8.65
C ASP A 104 -22.25 -8.44 8.60
N PRO A 105 -21.74 -8.14 7.40
CA PRO A 105 -20.40 -7.59 7.19
C PRO A 105 -20.16 -6.25 7.89
N TYR A 106 -21.23 -5.48 8.13
CA TYR A 106 -21.19 -4.16 8.74
C TYR A 106 -21.57 -4.18 10.22
N ASN A 107 -21.67 -5.37 10.83
CA ASN A 107 -22.01 -5.48 12.23
C ASN A 107 -21.01 -4.71 13.11
N GLU A 108 -21.50 -3.69 13.82
CA GLU A 108 -20.68 -2.80 14.63
C GLU A 108 -19.94 -3.57 15.74
N ALA A 109 -20.60 -4.52 16.40
CA ALA A 109 -20.04 -5.26 17.53
C ALA A 109 -18.98 -6.28 17.09
N SER A 110 -19.22 -7.03 16.02
CA SER A 110 -18.26 -8.03 15.52
C SER A 110 -17.03 -7.38 14.88
N ASN A 111 -17.17 -6.23 14.21
CA ASN A 111 -16.00 -5.48 13.71
C ASN A 111 -15.21 -4.81 14.84
N ASP A 112 -15.86 -4.30 15.88
CA ASP A 112 -15.16 -3.77 17.07
C ASP A 112 -14.38 -4.87 17.81
N LEU A 113 -14.99 -6.06 17.91
CA LEU A 113 -14.33 -7.24 18.48
C LEU A 113 -13.15 -7.72 17.60
N LEU A 114 -13.30 -7.72 16.27
CA LEU A 114 -12.22 -8.04 15.34
C LEU A 114 -11.04 -7.09 15.53
N PHE A 115 -11.32 -5.78 15.62
CA PHE A 115 -10.30 -4.76 15.88
C PHE A 115 -9.53 -5.04 17.18
N ASP A 116 -10.22 -5.25 18.29
CA ASP A 116 -9.57 -5.50 19.59
C ASP A 116 -8.77 -6.81 19.61
N THR A 117 -9.26 -7.82 18.90
CA THR A 117 -8.58 -9.13 18.79
C THR A 117 -7.31 -8.99 17.95
N CYS A 118 -7.38 -8.34 16.79
CA CYS A 118 -6.24 -8.11 15.92
C CYS A 118 -5.21 -7.17 16.55
N LEU A 119 -5.62 -6.18 17.35
CA LEU A 119 -4.69 -5.37 18.13
C LEU A 119 -3.86 -6.21 19.11
N LYS A 120 -4.49 -7.14 19.84
CA LYS A 120 -3.78 -8.05 20.76
C LYS A 120 -2.81 -8.99 20.04
N LEU A 121 -3.12 -9.34 18.79
CA LEU A 121 -2.27 -10.16 17.94
C LEU A 121 -1.23 -9.34 17.17
N GLU A 122 -1.21 -8.01 17.38
CA GLU A 122 -0.37 -7.04 16.68
C GLU A 122 -0.53 -7.07 15.15
N MET A 123 -1.74 -7.41 14.68
CA MET A 123 -2.14 -7.35 13.27
C MET A 123 -2.78 -5.99 12.99
N PHE A 124 -1.96 -4.95 12.93
CA PHE A 124 -2.42 -3.56 12.98
C PHE A 124 -3.19 -3.12 11.74
N GLU A 125 -2.84 -3.61 10.55
CA GLU A 125 -3.54 -3.26 9.31
C GLU A 125 -4.89 -3.98 9.24
N THR A 126 -4.95 -5.24 9.66
CA THR A 126 -6.21 -5.96 9.83
C THR A 126 -7.11 -5.30 10.87
N ALA A 127 -6.55 -4.82 11.98
CA ALA A 127 -7.31 -4.05 12.97
C ALA A 127 -7.92 -2.81 12.30
N ALA A 128 -7.11 -1.97 11.64
CA ALA A 128 -7.60 -0.80 10.91
C ALA A 128 -8.70 -1.17 9.90
N PHE A 129 -8.49 -2.25 9.13
CA PHE A 129 -9.43 -2.76 8.13
C PHE A 129 -10.82 -3.11 8.72
N ALA A 130 -10.87 -3.67 9.92
CA ALA A 130 -12.13 -4.00 10.58
C ALA A 130 -13.00 -2.74 10.81
N LEU A 131 -12.40 -1.65 11.30
CA LEU A 131 -13.13 -0.39 11.51
C LEU A 131 -13.32 0.41 10.22
N GLU A 132 -12.45 0.26 9.22
CA GLU A 132 -12.67 0.82 7.86
C GLU A 132 -13.90 0.20 7.19
N THR A 133 -14.21 -1.06 7.48
CA THR A 133 -15.45 -1.70 7.04
C THR A 133 -16.67 -0.97 7.62
N ILE A 134 -16.62 -0.61 8.91
CA ILE A 134 -17.65 0.21 9.55
C ILE A 134 -17.70 1.61 8.96
N ARG A 135 -16.57 2.27 8.71
CA ARG A 135 -16.53 3.60 8.06
C ARG A 135 -17.27 3.62 6.72
N LYS A 136 -17.25 2.51 5.96
CA LYS A 136 -17.97 2.38 4.69
C LYS A 136 -19.46 2.10 4.84
N GLY A 137 -19.86 1.33 5.85
CA GLY A 137 -21.26 0.92 6.04
C GLY A 137 -22.09 1.79 6.97
N HIS A 138 -21.47 2.27 8.06
CA HIS A 138 -22.06 3.08 9.12
C HIS A 138 -21.19 4.30 9.42
N PRO A 139 -21.01 5.24 8.46
CA PRO A 139 -20.21 6.44 8.67
C PRO A 139 -20.76 7.38 9.75
N GLU A 140 -22.01 7.18 10.19
CA GLU A 140 -22.61 7.86 11.33
C GLU A 140 -22.10 7.34 12.68
N ASN A 141 -21.36 6.24 12.75
CA ASN A 141 -20.85 5.71 14.01
C ASN A 141 -19.58 6.45 14.47
N ALA A 142 -19.78 7.64 15.06
CA ALA A 142 -18.69 8.46 15.57
C ALA A 142 -17.78 7.70 16.56
N LYS A 143 -18.35 6.85 17.42
CA LYS A 143 -17.58 6.13 18.46
C LYS A 143 -16.52 5.20 17.84
N LEU A 144 -16.91 4.39 16.86
CA LEU A 144 -15.97 3.47 16.20
C LEU A 144 -15.01 4.21 15.26
N LEU A 145 -15.45 5.30 14.63
CA LEU A 145 -14.58 6.14 13.81
C LEU A 145 -13.52 6.87 14.65
N HIS A 146 -13.85 7.35 15.84
CA HIS A 146 -12.86 7.88 16.79
C HIS A 146 -11.83 6.83 17.16
N LYS A 147 -12.26 5.58 17.38
CA LYS A 147 -11.37 4.45 17.67
C LYS A 147 -10.40 4.19 16.50
N LEU A 148 -10.90 4.23 15.26
CA LEU A 148 -10.09 4.11 14.04
C LEU A 148 -9.10 5.26 13.87
N ALA A 149 -9.54 6.51 14.06
CA ALA A 149 -8.67 7.67 13.93
C ALA A 149 -7.54 7.66 14.98
N ASN A 150 -7.86 7.30 16.22
CA ASN A 150 -6.87 7.13 17.29
C ASN A 150 -5.87 6.00 16.97
N HIS A 151 -6.34 4.90 16.38
CA HIS A 151 -5.48 3.82 15.90
C HIS A 151 -4.47 4.35 14.89
N TYR A 152 -4.93 5.06 13.84
CA TYR A 152 -4.04 5.67 12.85
C TYR A 152 -3.04 6.65 13.46
N LEU A 153 -3.46 7.50 14.42
CA LEU A 153 -2.54 8.39 15.12
C LEU A 153 -1.46 7.63 15.91
N SER A 154 -1.84 6.54 16.59
CA SER A 154 -0.90 5.69 17.34
C SER A 154 0.12 4.99 16.44
N ARG A 155 -0.21 4.82 15.16
CA ARG A 155 0.62 4.20 14.12
C ARG A 155 1.39 5.23 13.27
N ASP A 156 1.40 6.50 13.69
CA ASP A 156 2.01 7.62 12.97
C ASP A 156 1.51 7.77 11.53
N GLN A 157 0.21 7.53 11.33
CA GLN A 157 -0.53 7.69 10.09
C GLN A 157 -1.51 8.89 10.19
N PRO A 158 -1.01 10.13 10.36
CA PRO A 158 -1.85 11.31 10.61
C PRO A 158 -2.73 11.68 9.41
N LEU A 159 -2.33 11.34 8.19
CA LEU A 159 -3.13 11.60 6.99
C LEU A 159 -4.44 10.80 7.04
N GLN A 160 -4.35 9.48 7.21
CA GLN A 160 -5.52 8.61 7.33
C GLN A 160 -6.40 9.01 8.53
N ALA A 161 -5.79 9.33 9.68
CA ALA A 161 -6.54 9.82 10.83
C ALA A 161 -7.34 11.10 10.52
N SER A 162 -6.74 12.05 9.79
CA SER A 162 -7.40 13.31 9.43
C SER A 162 -8.62 13.10 8.53
N GLU A 163 -8.55 12.13 7.61
CA GLU A 163 -9.68 11.77 6.74
C GLU A 163 -10.82 11.13 7.52
N VAL A 164 -10.50 10.23 8.47
CA VAL A 164 -11.51 9.62 9.34
C VAL A 164 -12.20 10.67 10.19
N TYR A 165 -11.45 11.59 10.82
CA TYR A 165 -12.05 12.69 11.58
C TYR A 165 -12.89 13.62 10.69
N ALA A 166 -12.45 13.90 9.46
CA ALA A 166 -13.24 14.70 8.53
C ALA A 166 -14.59 14.03 8.21
N ASP A 167 -14.63 12.71 8.08
CA ASP A 167 -15.88 11.97 7.89
C ASP A 167 -16.77 12.02 9.14
N ILE A 168 -16.20 11.91 10.34
CA ILE A 168 -16.97 12.10 11.58
C ILE A 168 -17.62 13.49 11.58
N VAL A 169 -16.87 14.55 11.27
CA VAL A 169 -17.38 15.93 11.26
C VAL A 169 -18.49 16.14 10.22
N LYS A 170 -18.45 15.44 9.07
CA LYS A 170 -19.54 15.49 8.08
C LYS A 170 -20.87 14.99 8.64
N HIS A 171 -20.84 13.93 9.46
CA HIS A 171 -22.03 13.34 10.06
C HIS A 171 -22.40 13.95 11.43
N HIS A 172 -21.40 14.42 12.18
CA HIS A 172 -21.50 14.97 13.53
C HIS A 172 -20.76 16.31 13.62
N PRO A 173 -21.30 17.38 13.01
CA PRO A 173 -20.62 18.68 12.95
C PRO A 173 -20.48 19.37 14.31
N THR A 174 -21.14 18.89 15.36
CA THR A 174 -21.02 19.39 16.74
C THR A 174 -20.01 18.61 17.59
N ASP A 175 -19.41 17.56 17.04
CA ASP A 175 -18.40 16.76 17.73
C ASP A 175 -17.08 17.55 17.84
N SER A 176 -16.94 18.26 18.96
CA SER A 176 -15.76 19.06 19.26
C SER A 176 -14.46 18.24 19.29
N ALA A 177 -14.52 16.96 19.67
CA ALA A 177 -13.35 16.09 19.69
C ALA A 177 -12.93 15.74 18.26
N ALA A 178 -13.88 15.46 17.37
CA ALA A 178 -13.58 15.20 15.96
C ALA A 178 -13.10 16.44 15.22
N ILE A 179 -13.68 17.62 15.48
CA ILE A 179 -13.22 18.89 14.90
C ILE A 179 -11.77 19.19 15.30
N LYS A 180 -11.46 19.01 16.59
CA LYS A 180 -10.10 19.19 17.08
C LYS A 180 -9.15 18.14 16.49
N GLY A 181 -9.55 16.87 16.51
CA GLY A 181 -8.80 15.75 15.95
C GLY A 181 -8.47 15.93 14.48
N ALA A 182 -9.42 16.40 13.66
CA ALA A 182 -9.21 16.69 12.24
C ALA A 182 -8.11 17.74 12.03
N LYS A 183 -8.15 18.85 12.79
CA LYS A 183 -7.16 19.93 12.71
C LYS A 183 -5.79 19.45 13.16
N ASP A 184 -5.72 18.79 14.31
CA ASP A 184 -4.46 18.30 14.89
C ASP A 184 -3.80 17.26 13.98
N ALA A 185 -4.58 16.30 13.46
CA ALA A 185 -4.12 15.28 12.53
C ALA A 185 -3.67 15.89 11.19
N SER A 186 -4.42 16.84 10.64
CA SER A 186 -4.05 17.54 9.40
C SER A 186 -2.77 18.37 9.54
N ALA A 187 -2.60 19.06 10.67
CA ALA A 187 -1.36 19.76 10.99
C ALA A 187 -0.18 18.78 11.09
N LYS A 188 -0.36 17.65 11.78
CA LYS A 188 0.66 16.60 11.89
C LYS A 188 1.02 16.00 10.52
N ALA A 189 0.04 15.75 9.66
CA ALA A 189 0.26 15.25 8.31
C ALA A 189 1.05 16.25 7.44
N SER A 190 0.72 17.55 7.53
CA SER A 190 1.46 18.61 6.82
C SER A 190 2.92 18.69 7.27
N MET A 191 3.17 18.63 8.58
CA MET A 191 4.54 18.62 9.13
C MET A 191 5.33 17.38 8.69
N GLN A 192 4.69 16.21 8.63
CA GLN A 192 5.32 14.98 8.17
C GLN A 192 5.68 15.06 6.68
N LYS A 193 4.78 15.60 5.86
CA LYS A 193 5.01 15.80 4.43
C LYS A 193 6.15 16.79 4.17
N GLN A 194 6.17 17.94 4.85
CA GLN A 194 7.23 18.93 4.70
C GLN A 194 8.62 18.34 5.02
N LYS A 195 8.73 17.57 6.11
CA LYS A 195 9.99 16.88 6.47
C LYS A 195 10.43 15.85 5.42
N TRP A 196 9.48 15.22 4.73
CA TRP A 196 9.80 14.27 3.67
C TRP A 196 10.29 14.99 2.41
N ASP A 197 9.61 16.07 2.01
CA ASP A 197 9.98 16.88 0.86
C ASP A 197 11.37 17.52 1.05
N GLU A 198 11.65 18.10 2.22
CA GLU A 198 12.98 18.63 2.57
C GLU A 198 14.08 17.55 2.50
N ASN A 199 13.81 16.33 3.00
CA ASN A 199 14.76 15.22 2.93
C ASN A 199 14.97 14.70 1.50
N ALA A 200 13.94 14.69 0.67
CA ALA A 200 14.04 14.29 -0.73
C ALA A 200 14.88 15.28 -1.53
N ASP A 201 14.70 16.59 -1.29
CA ASP A 201 15.51 17.64 -1.89
C ASP A 201 16.97 17.57 -1.44
N MET A 202 17.23 17.30 -0.16
CA MET A 202 18.59 17.10 0.34
C MET A 202 19.30 15.89 -0.31
N ARG A 203 18.59 14.77 -0.52
CA ARG A 203 19.16 13.60 -1.22
C ARG A 203 19.41 13.88 -2.70
N SER A 204 18.53 14.64 -3.36
CA SER A 204 18.70 14.99 -4.78
C SER A 204 19.88 15.93 -4.98
N LEU A 205 20.06 16.92 -4.10
CA LEU A 205 21.21 17.82 -4.06
C LEU A 205 22.53 17.05 -3.84
N MET A 206 22.57 16.10 -2.90
CA MET A 206 23.77 15.27 -2.67
C MET A 206 24.11 14.37 -3.86
N LYS A 207 23.09 13.79 -4.52
CA LYS A 207 23.29 12.96 -5.72
C LYS A 207 23.82 13.80 -6.89
N ASN A 208 23.27 14.99 -7.10
CA ASN A 208 23.73 15.92 -8.13
C ASN A 208 25.14 16.46 -7.82
N ALA A 209 25.47 16.73 -6.56
CA ALA A 209 26.81 17.14 -6.16
C ALA A 209 27.86 16.05 -6.45
N GLY A 210 27.56 14.78 -6.15
CA GLY A 210 28.45 13.66 -6.50
C GLY A 210 28.64 13.49 -8.01
N GLN A 211 27.57 13.62 -8.80
CA GLN A 211 27.66 13.58 -10.27
C GLN A 211 28.43 14.77 -10.83
N THR A 212 28.30 15.95 -10.23
CA THR A 212 29.02 17.16 -10.66
C THR A 212 30.51 17.04 -10.33
N GLU A 213 30.88 16.47 -9.18
CA GLU A 213 32.28 16.23 -8.81
C GLU A 213 32.94 15.16 -9.69
N GLU A 214 32.21 14.10 -10.08
CA GLU A 214 32.68 13.10 -11.05
C GLU A 214 32.84 13.70 -12.46
N LEU A 215 31.90 14.54 -12.92
CA LEU A 215 32.00 15.25 -14.19
C LEU A 215 33.14 16.28 -14.21
N GLU A 216 33.37 17.01 -13.11
CA GLU A 216 34.48 17.95 -13.02
C GLU A 216 35.85 17.25 -12.96
N LYS A 217 35.94 16.09 -12.28
CA LYS A 217 37.15 15.24 -12.34
C LYS A 217 37.39 14.71 -13.75
N ALA A 218 36.35 14.24 -14.43
CA ALA A 218 36.44 13.79 -15.82
C ALA A 218 36.76 14.91 -16.81
N SER A 219 36.38 16.16 -16.52
CA SER A 219 36.66 17.34 -17.34
C SER A 219 38.07 17.92 -17.10
N ARG A 220 38.63 17.78 -15.89
CA ARG A 220 39.97 18.32 -15.53
C ARG A 220 41.14 17.44 -15.96
N THR A 221 40.96 16.13 -16.11
CA THR A 221 41.98 15.27 -16.73
C THR A 221 41.68 15.16 -18.22
N GLY A 222 42.52 15.76 -19.07
CA GLY A 222 42.47 15.50 -20.51
C GLY A 222 42.42 13.98 -20.74
N LEU A 223 41.46 13.53 -21.55
CA LEU A 223 41.18 12.11 -21.77
C LEU A 223 42.48 11.37 -22.11
N THR A 224 42.75 10.30 -21.38
CA THR A 224 43.86 9.38 -21.72
C THR A 224 43.60 8.75 -23.09
N LYS A 225 44.66 8.30 -23.76
CA LYS A 225 44.55 7.72 -25.11
C LYS A 225 43.57 6.54 -25.15
N GLU A 226 43.58 5.70 -24.12
CA GLU A 226 42.66 4.55 -23.98
C GLU A 226 41.19 4.97 -23.86
N GLN A 227 40.91 6.10 -23.20
CA GLN A 227 39.54 6.64 -23.08
C GLN A 227 39.06 7.28 -24.38
N LEU A 228 39.97 7.88 -25.15
CA LEU A 228 39.67 8.37 -26.50
C LEU A 228 39.37 7.20 -27.46
N GLU A 229 40.07 6.07 -27.32
CA GLU A 229 39.81 4.85 -28.09
C GLU A 229 38.44 4.23 -27.74
N GLU A 230 38.10 4.13 -26.45
CA GLU A 230 36.76 3.63 -26.04
C GLU A 230 35.64 4.58 -26.49
N ARG A 231 35.91 5.89 -26.50
CA ARG A 231 34.98 6.90 -27.04
C ARG A 231 34.82 6.75 -28.55
N ARG A 232 35.90 6.51 -29.30
CA ARG A 232 35.86 6.23 -30.74
C ARG A 232 34.94 5.04 -31.01
N ASP A 233 35.14 3.92 -30.32
CA ASP A 233 34.41 2.68 -30.60
C ASP A 233 32.89 2.86 -30.41
N ARG A 234 32.48 3.56 -29.34
CA ARG A 234 31.06 3.93 -29.13
C ARG A 234 30.48 4.84 -30.22
N ILE A 235 31.30 5.72 -30.81
CA ILE A 235 30.87 6.59 -31.91
C ILE A 235 30.81 5.80 -33.22
N VAL A 236 31.74 4.87 -33.46
CA VAL A 236 31.73 3.96 -34.61
C VAL A 236 30.46 3.10 -34.62
N ASP A 237 30.02 2.58 -33.47
CA ASP A 237 28.75 1.83 -33.38
C ASP A 237 27.55 2.70 -33.79
N ARG A 238 27.52 3.97 -33.36
CA ARG A 238 26.48 4.93 -33.78
C ARG A 238 26.56 5.27 -35.26
N TYR A 239 27.76 5.40 -35.81
CA TYR A 239 27.98 5.65 -37.23
C TYR A 239 27.55 4.46 -38.10
N ASN A 240 27.80 3.23 -37.64
CA ASN A 240 27.34 2.01 -38.33
C ASN A 240 25.81 1.86 -38.30
N ALA A 241 25.16 2.35 -37.23
CA ALA A 241 23.71 2.33 -37.11
C ALA A 241 23.03 3.41 -37.98
N ASP A 242 23.65 4.58 -38.13
CA ASP A 242 23.16 5.68 -38.97
C ASP A 242 24.32 6.50 -39.55
N SER A 243 24.75 6.10 -40.75
CA SER A 243 25.92 6.68 -41.43
C SER A 243 25.67 8.08 -42.02
N ASN A 244 24.42 8.54 -42.07
CA ASN A 244 24.05 9.87 -42.57
C ASN A 244 23.95 10.93 -41.45
N ASN A 245 24.19 10.56 -40.20
CA ASN A 245 24.16 11.50 -39.09
C ASN A 245 25.42 12.37 -39.08
N LEU A 246 25.28 13.59 -39.61
CA LEU A 246 26.36 14.57 -39.73
C LEU A 246 27.00 14.94 -38.38
N ALA A 247 26.25 14.88 -37.28
CA ALA A 247 26.80 15.13 -35.95
C ALA A 247 27.72 13.99 -35.51
N THR A 248 27.31 12.73 -35.73
CA THR A 248 28.13 11.55 -35.44
C THR A 248 29.41 11.52 -36.28
N VAL A 249 29.34 11.92 -37.56
CA VAL A 249 30.51 12.02 -38.45
C VAL A 249 31.53 13.04 -37.93
N LYS A 250 31.07 14.23 -37.53
CA LYS A 250 31.93 15.28 -36.98
C LYS A 250 32.55 14.88 -35.64
N ASP A 251 31.77 14.25 -34.77
CA ASP A 251 32.26 13.74 -33.48
C ASP A 251 33.33 12.66 -33.68
N LEU A 252 33.14 11.77 -34.66
CA LEU A 252 34.09 10.71 -34.96
C LEU A 252 35.40 11.28 -35.53
N ALA A 253 35.30 12.23 -36.46
CA ALA A 253 36.46 12.92 -37.04
C ALA A 253 37.27 13.65 -35.96
N PHE A 254 36.60 14.37 -35.06
CA PHE A 254 37.24 15.07 -33.94
C PHE A 254 37.96 14.10 -32.99
N VAL A 255 37.38 12.94 -32.68
CA VAL A 255 38.04 11.93 -31.83
C VAL A 255 39.25 11.31 -32.54
N TYR A 256 39.20 11.09 -33.86
CA TYR A 256 40.38 10.65 -34.62
C TYR A 256 41.51 11.68 -34.64
N GLU A 257 41.20 12.98 -34.76
CA GLU A 257 42.19 14.05 -34.62
C GLU A 257 42.83 14.08 -33.22
N GLN A 258 42.01 13.91 -32.17
CA GLN A 258 42.52 13.84 -30.79
C GLN A 258 43.39 12.60 -30.52
N LEU A 259 43.20 11.52 -31.28
CA LEU A 259 44.02 10.31 -31.26
C LEU A 259 45.26 10.40 -32.17
N GLU A 260 45.42 11.53 -32.88
CA GLU A 260 46.44 11.74 -33.92
C GLU A 260 46.36 10.71 -35.08
N ASP A 261 45.19 10.12 -35.30
CA ASP A 261 44.92 9.21 -36.42
C ASP A 261 44.45 10.01 -37.64
N TRP A 262 45.40 10.72 -38.22
CA TRP A 262 45.17 11.64 -39.34
C TRP A 262 44.65 10.94 -40.59
N HIS A 263 44.97 9.65 -40.77
CA HIS A 263 44.52 8.89 -41.93
C HIS A 263 43.01 8.69 -41.93
N ASN A 264 42.46 8.26 -40.79
CA ASN A 264 41.03 8.06 -40.62
C ASN A 264 40.26 9.38 -40.40
N ALA A 265 40.89 10.41 -39.81
CA ALA A 265 40.25 11.73 -39.70
C ALA A 265 39.95 12.34 -41.09
N HIS A 266 40.92 12.25 -42.01
CA HIS A 266 40.78 12.85 -43.35
C HIS A 266 39.64 12.27 -44.18
N THR A 267 39.26 11.00 -43.99
CA THR A 267 38.17 10.36 -44.75
C THR A 267 36.80 10.96 -44.46
N PHE A 268 36.66 11.72 -43.37
CA PHE A 268 35.41 12.37 -42.97
C PHE A 268 35.33 13.86 -43.32
N TYR A 269 36.41 14.45 -43.87
CA TYR A 269 36.48 15.85 -44.29
C TYR A 269 36.51 16.06 -45.81
N GLY A 270 36.48 14.98 -46.60
CA GLY A 270 36.38 15.00 -48.07
C GLY A 270 34.96 14.78 -48.57
#